data_AF-A0A7W1AXJ5-F1
#
_entry.id   AF-A0A7W1AXJ5-F1
#
_cell.length_a   1.000
_cell.length_b   1.000
_cell.length_c   1.000
_cell.angle_alpha   90.00
_cell.angle_beta   90.00
_cell.angle_gamma   90.00
#
_symmetry.space_group_name_H-M   'P 1'
#
loop_
_entity.id
_entity.type
_entity.pdbx_description
1 polymer ?
#
loop_
_entity_poly.entity_id
_entity_poly.type
_entity_poly.pdbx_seq_one_letter_code
_entity_poly.pdbx_strand_id
1 'polypeptide(L)'
;IEARFAVEPYTTRLAVLNATRRDFDDMETILARAEASTGDKDAFSRWDSEFHLAIARASRNPLLVNVCRQINDVRLHAQWDAMKEQILTPVEIAEYNRQHRQVLKALDQRDAQMAAARISEHLQKARDDLLRANSG
;
A
#
# COMPACT_ATOMS: atom_id res chain seq x y z
N ILE A 1 -11.86 -3.77 -0.49
CA ILE A 1 -10.83 -3.89 -1.53
C ILE A 1 -11.22 -3.17 -2.82
N GLU A 2 -12.46 -3.29 -3.30
CA GLU A 2 -12.94 -2.63 -4.54
C GLU A 2 -12.77 -1.09 -4.53
N ALA A 3 -13.03 -0.43 -3.40
CA ALA A 3 -12.77 1.01 -3.27
C ALA A 3 -11.29 1.38 -3.49
N ARG A 4 -10.35 0.51 -3.10
CA ARG A 4 -8.91 0.71 -3.32
C ARG A 4 -8.57 0.60 -4.80
N PHE A 5 -9.14 -0.39 -5.51
CA PHE A 5 -8.97 -0.52 -6.96
C PHE A 5 -9.49 0.69 -7.74
N ALA A 6 -10.58 1.31 -7.29
CA ALA A 6 -11.11 2.51 -7.92
C ALA A 6 -10.21 3.75 -7.69
N VAL A 7 -9.54 3.84 -6.55
CA VAL A 7 -8.87 5.07 -6.08
C VAL A 7 -7.35 5.03 -6.22
N GLU A 8 -6.70 3.97 -5.75
CA GLU A 8 -5.23 3.92 -5.61
C GLU A 8 -4.48 3.92 -6.94
N PRO A 9 -4.91 3.22 -8.01
CA PRO A 9 -4.22 3.28 -9.30
C PRO A 9 -4.22 4.69 -9.90
N TYR A 10 -5.34 5.41 -9.84
CA TYR A 10 -5.42 6.79 -10.31
C TYR A 10 -4.59 7.74 -9.43
N THR A 11 -4.66 7.57 -8.11
CA THR A 11 -3.86 8.32 -7.14
C THR A 11 -2.36 8.14 -7.38
N THR A 12 -1.94 6.92 -7.69
CA THR A 12 -0.55 6.57 -8.00
C THR A 12 -0.07 7.24 -9.30
N ARG A 13 -0.92 7.34 -10.33
CA ARG A 13 -0.60 8.09 -11.55
C ARG A 13 -0.37 9.57 -11.26
N LEU A 14 -1.21 10.17 -10.41
CA LEU A 14 -1.02 11.56 -10.00
C LEU A 14 0.24 11.74 -9.16
N ALA A 15 0.58 10.77 -8.30
CA ALA A 15 1.83 10.78 -7.54
C ALA A 15 3.05 10.76 -8.47
N VAL A 16 3.03 9.99 -9.56
CA VAL A 16 4.10 10.04 -10.57
C VAL A 16 4.33 11.46 -11.10
N LEU A 17 3.27 12.22 -11.36
CA LEU A 17 3.38 13.56 -11.92
C LEU A 17 3.85 14.60 -10.89
N ASN A 18 3.43 14.45 -9.63
CA ASN A 18 3.54 15.52 -8.63
C ASN A 18 4.53 15.24 -7.50
N ALA A 19 5.03 14.00 -7.35
CA ALA A 19 5.96 13.64 -6.29
C ALA A 19 7.28 14.42 -6.42
N THR A 20 7.80 14.87 -5.29
CA THR A 20 9.09 15.53 -5.12
C THR A 20 10.12 14.52 -4.62
N ARG A 21 11.41 14.89 -4.64
CA ARG A 21 12.44 14.01 -4.08
C ARG A 21 12.20 13.69 -2.60
N ARG A 22 11.73 14.67 -1.83
CA ARG A 22 11.38 14.50 -0.42
C ARG A 22 10.29 13.44 -0.22
N ASP A 23 9.28 13.41 -1.10
CA ASP A 23 8.23 12.39 -1.00
C ASP A 23 8.80 10.97 -1.22
N PHE A 24 9.79 10.82 -2.10
CA PHE A 24 10.47 9.54 -2.30
C PHE A 24 11.35 9.13 -1.12
N ASP A 25 12.10 10.07 -0.53
CA ASP A 25 12.92 9.81 0.65
C ASP A 25 12.03 9.40 1.86
N ASP A 26 10.85 10.02 1.99
CA ASP A 26 9.84 9.67 2.98
C ASP A 26 9.27 8.25 2.72
N MET A 27 8.94 7.92 1.47
CA MET A 27 8.46 6.57 1.08
C MET A 27 9.53 5.50 1.33
N GLU A 28 10.79 5.76 1.01
CA GLU A 28 11.92 4.88 1.31
C GLU A 28 12.03 4.57 2.81
N THR A 29 11.92 5.62 3.64
CA THR A 29 11.95 5.46 5.10
C THR A 29 10.78 4.62 5.61
N ILE A 30 9.59 4.81 5.04
CA ILE A 30 8.41 4.02 5.40
C ILE A 30 8.61 2.54 5.02
N LEU A 31 9.09 2.25 3.81
CA LEU A 31 9.32 0.87 3.37
C LEU A 31 10.41 0.17 4.17
N ALA A 32 11.49 0.87 4.53
CA ALA A 32 12.51 0.32 5.42
C ALA A 32 11.93 -0.09 6.78
N ARG A 33 10.97 0.67 7.31
CA ARG A 33 10.28 0.31 8.57
C ARG A 33 9.29 -0.85 8.39
N ALA A 34 8.61 -0.93 7.24
CA ALA A 34 7.75 -2.08 6.91
C ALA A 34 8.59 -3.38 6.83
N GLU A 35 9.76 -3.33 6.19
CA GLU A 35 10.69 -4.45 6.08
C GLU A 35 11.26 -4.88 7.44
N ALA A 36 11.58 -3.91 8.30
CA ALA A 36 12.05 -4.16 9.65
C ALA A 36 10.97 -4.73 10.59
N SER A 37 9.69 -4.68 10.21
CA SER A 37 8.56 -5.18 11.02
C SER A 37 8.37 -6.70 10.91
N THR A 38 9.42 -7.44 10.54
CA THR A 38 9.36 -8.90 10.42
C THR A 38 9.10 -9.52 11.79
N GLY A 39 7.94 -10.16 11.95
CA GLY A 39 7.49 -10.74 13.23
C GLY A 39 6.55 -9.84 14.04
N ASP A 40 6.30 -8.61 13.59
CA ASP A 40 5.30 -7.70 14.17
C ASP A 40 4.27 -7.31 13.09
N LYS A 41 3.15 -8.03 13.08
CA LYS A 41 2.09 -7.89 12.08
C LYS A 41 1.37 -6.54 12.18
N ASP A 42 1.28 -5.97 13.38
CA ASP A 42 0.65 -4.67 13.60
C ASP A 42 1.55 -3.54 13.15
N ALA A 43 2.86 -3.61 13.46
CA ALA A 43 3.83 -2.69 12.91
C ALA A 43 3.85 -2.74 11.37
N PHE A 44 3.87 -3.94 10.78
CA PHE A 44 3.80 -4.08 9.33
C PHE A 44 2.53 -3.45 8.76
N SER A 45 1.36 -3.76 9.32
CA SER A 45 0.07 -3.20 8.87
C SER A 45 0.05 -1.68 8.94
N ARG A 46 0.63 -1.10 9.99
CA ARG A 46 0.76 0.34 10.14
C ARG A 46 1.63 0.95 9.03
N TRP A 47 2.79 0.36 8.75
CA TRP A 47 3.69 0.89 7.71
C TRP A 47 3.16 0.64 6.29
N ASP A 48 2.45 -0.46 6.04
CA ASP A 48 1.72 -0.67 4.78
C ASP A 48 0.69 0.44 4.57
N SER A 49 -0.20 0.70 5.54
CA SER A 49 -1.17 1.79 5.45
C SER A 49 -0.52 3.16 5.25
N GLU A 50 0.60 3.41 5.94
CA GLU A 50 1.34 4.67 5.81
C GLU A 50 1.98 4.84 4.43
N PHE A 51 2.46 3.77 3.80
CA PHE A 51 3.00 3.81 2.44
C PHE A 51 1.92 4.21 1.42
N HIS A 52 0.74 3.58 1.47
CA HIS A 52 -0.40 3.95 0.62
C HIS A 52 -0.83 5.40 0.83
N LEU A 53 -0.83 5.87 2.08
CA LEU A 53 -1.14 7.27 2.38
C LEU A 53 -0.04 8.22 1.89
N ALA A 54 1.23 7.82 1.92
CA ALA A 54 2.35 8.59 1.37
C ALA A 54 2.21 8.80 -0.14
N ILE A 55 1.84 7.75 -0.89
CA ILE A 55 1.51 7.85 -2.33
C ILE A 55 0.36 8.85 -2.53
N ALA A 56 -0.69 8.75 -1.71
CA ALA A 56 -1.82 9.68 -1.78
C ALA A 56 -1.39 11.13 -1.52
N ARG A 57 -0.52 11.40 -0.54
CA ARG A 57 0.01 12.74 -0.28
C ARG A 57 0.84 13.27 -1.45
N ALA A 58 1.66 12.40 -2.06
CA ALA A 58 2.46 12.72 -3.22
C ALA A 58 1.64 13.04 -4.47
N SER A 59 0.38 12.60 -4.54
CA SER A 59 -0.56 12.99 -5.62
C SER A 59 -0.89 14.49 -5.64
N ARG A 60 -0.65 15.21 -4.53
CA ARG A 60 -1.03 16.62 -4.32
C ARG A 60 -2.52 16.89 -4.50
N ASN A 61 -3.37 15.90 -4.27
CA ASN A 61 -4.82 16.02 -4.28
C ASN A 61 -5.40 15.77 -2.87
N PRO A 62 -5.75 16.82 -2.11
CA PRO A 62 -6.25 16.68 -0.73
C PRO A 62 -7.51 15.81 -0.60
N LEU A 63 -8.37 15.78 -1.61
CA LEU A 63 -9.57 14.94 -1.60
C LEU A 63 -9.19 13.45 -1.66
N LEU A 64 -8.28 13.08 -2.55
CA LEU A 64 -7.78 11.70 -2.64
C LEU A 64 -7.06 11.28 -1.36
N VAL A 65 -6.28 12.17 -0.74
CA VAL A 65 -5.66 11.92 0.57
C VAL A 65 -6.70 11.60 1.63
N ASN A 66 -7.79 12.35 1.69
CA ASN A 66 -8.86 12.13 2.66
C ASN A 66 -9.60 10.81 2.41
N VAL A 67 -9.88 10.48 1.15
CA VAL A 67 -10.49 9.19 0.77
C VAL A 67 -9.58 8.02 1.17
N CYS A 68 -8.28 8.09 0.87
CA CYS A 68 -7.31 7.07 1.27
C CYS A 68 -7.20 6.94 2.80
N ARG A 69 -7.30 8.04 3.55
CA ARG A 69 -7.34 8.00 5.03
C ARG A 69 -8.56 7.23 5.54
N GLN A 70 -9.75 7.53 5.03
CA GLN A 70 -10.97 6.82 5.41
C GLN A 70 -10.90 5.32 5.07
N ILE A 71 -10.33 4.97 3.91
CA ILE A 71 -10.07 3.58 3.54
C ILE A 71 -9.15 2.90 4.56
N ASN A 72 -8.06 3.57 4.98
CA ASN A 72 -7.13 3.05 5.98
C ASN A 72 -7.79 2.87 7.35
N ASP A 73 -8.63 3.82 7.79
CA ASP A 73 -9.32 3.72 9.07
C ASP A 73 -10.22 2.47 9.13
N VAL A 74 -10.92 2.17 8.03
CA VAL A 74 -11.73 0.93 7.92
C VAL A 74 -10.85 -0.32 7.97
N ARG A 75 -9.67 -0.30 7.34
CA ARG A 75 -8.72 -1.43 7.39
C ARG A 75 -8.17 -1.68 8.80
N LEU A 76 -8.15 -0.68 9.68
CA LEU A 76 -7.55 -0.81 11.01
C LEU A 76 -8.54 -1.18 12.13
N HIS A 77 -9.85 -1.24 11.87
CA HIS A 77 -10.84 -1.05 12.95
C HIS A 77 -11.40 -2.28 13.68
N ALA A 78 -11.31 -3.53 13.18
CA ALA A 78 -11.55 -4.78 13.95
C ALA A 78 -11.70 -6.03 13.06
N GLN A 79 -12.40 -5.94 11.93
CA GLN A 79 -12.60 -7.10 11.03
C GLN A 79 -11.28 -7.58 10.40
N TRP A 80 -10.30 -6.68 10.35
CA TRP A 80 -8.98 -6.97 9.81
C TRP A 80 -8.08 -7.71 10.80
N ASP A 81 -8.30 -7.60 12.11
CA ASP A 81 -7.37 -8.16 13.11
C ASP A 81 -7.34 -9.70 13.11
N ALA A 82 -8.49 -10.35 12.95
CA ALA A 82 -8.54 -11.80 12.81
C ALA A 82 -7.93 -12.27 11.46
N MET A 83 -8.17 -11.52 10.37
CA MET A 83 -7.63 -11.83 9.04
C MET A 83 -6.13 -11.56 8.94
N LYS A 84 -5.62 -10.53 9.61
CA LYS A 84 -4.19 -10.21 9.72
C LYS A 84 -3.40 -11.42 10.19
N GLU A 85 -3.90 -12.12 11.21
CA GLU A 85 -3.21 -13.27 11.77
C GLU A 85 -3.02 -14.40 10.76
N GLN A 86 -4.03 -14.67 9.94
CA GLN A 86 -3.99 -15.70 8.91
C GLN A 86 -3.20 -15.28 7.66
N ILE A 87 -3.30 -14.02 7.25
CA ILE A 87 -2.72 -13.52 6.00
C ILE A 87 -1.25 -13.13 6.16
N LEU A 88 -0.89 -12.41 7.24
CA LEU A 88 0.44 -11.80 7.39
C LEU A 88 1.48 -12.77 7.94
N THR A 89 1.70 -13.88 7.23
CA THR A 89 2.84 -14.76 7.48
C THR A 89 4.15 -14.08 7.05
N PRO A 90 5.33 -14.50 7.54
CA PRO A 90 6.61 -13.92 7.10
C PRO A 90 6.83 -13.98 5.58
N VAL A 91 6.33 -15.04 4.93
CA VAL A 91 6.41 -15.20 3.47
C VAL A 91 5.55 -14.16 2.76
N GLU A 92 4.32 -13.95 3.23
CA GLU A 92 3.41 -12.97 2.64
C GLU A 92 3.88 -11.54 2.86
N ILE A 93 4.39 -11.22 4.06
CA ILE A 93 5.02 -9.92 4.36
C ILE A 93 6.19 -9.65 3.41
N ALA A 94 7.05 -10.64 3.18
CA ALA A 94 8.18 -10.49 2.27
C ALA A 94 7.72 -10.24 0.82
N GLU A 95 6.65 -10.89 0.36
CA GLU A 95 6.08 -10.63 -0.97
C GLU A 95 5.43 -9.24 -1.06
N TYR A 96 4.68 -8.81 -0.05
CA TYR A 96 4.12 -7.46 -0.02
C TYR A 96 5.21 -6.38 -0.08
N ASN A 97 6.29 -6.52 0.70
CA ASN A 97 7.43 -5.60 0.66
C ASN A 97 8.08 -5.59 -0.73
N ARG A 98 8.24 -6.75 -1.40
CA ARG A 98 8.72 -6.81 -2.78
C ARG A 98 7.84 -6.02 -3.73
N GLN A 99 6.51 -6.16 -3.63
CA GLN A 99 5.56 -5.42 -4.46
C GLN A 99 5.60 -3.91 -4.17
N HIS A 100 5.69 -3.49 -2.91
CA HIS A 100 5.84 -2.08 -2.56
C HIS A 100 7.09 -1.46 -3.16
N ARG A 101 8.22 -2.17 -3.14
CA ARG A 101 9.47 -1.73 -3.79
C ARG A 101 9.32 -1.57 -5.29
N GLN A 102 8.57 -2.44 -5.95
CA GLN A 102 8.28 -2.31 -7.38
C GLN A 102 7.41 -1.08 -7.68
N VAL A 103 6.43 -0.78 -6.82
CA VAL A 103 5.63 0.45 -6.92
C VAL A 103 6.52 1.69 -6.77
N LEU A 104 7.34 1.74 -5.71
CA LEU A 104 8.23 2.89 -5.46
C LEU A 104 9.24 3.09 -6.60
N LYS A 105 9.80 2.00 -7.13
CA LYS A 105 10.69 2.06 -8.31
C LYS A 105 9.98 2.64 -9.52
N ALA A 106 8.75 2.23 -9.81
CA ALA A 106 7.98 2.76 -10.93
C ALA A 106 7.61 4.25 -10.73
N LEU A 107 7.34 4.65 -9.48
CA LEU A 107 7.12 6.05 -9.12
C LEU A 107 8.37 6.91 -9.39
N ASP A 108 9.54 6.46 -8.94
CA ASP A 108 10.83 7.17 -9.11
C ASP A 108 11.24 7.26 -10.59
N GLN A 109 10.97 6.21 -11.37
CA GLN A 109 11.17 6.17 -12.83
C GLN A 109 10.19 7.03 -13.62
N ARG A 110 9.22 7.66 -12.94
CA ARG A 110 8.15 8.48 -13.52
C ARG A 110 7.30 7.74 -14.56
N ASP A 111 7.15 6.43 -14.42
CA ASP A 111 6.30 5.63 -15.30
C ASP A 111 4.90 5.46 -14.68
N ALA A 112 3.99 6.34 -15.07
CA ALA A 112 2.61 6.36 -14.56
C ALA A 112 1.84 5.08 -14.90
N GLN A 113 2.11 4.45 -16.05
CA GLN A 113 1.42 3.22 -16.44
C GLN A 113 1.93 2.04 -15.62
N MET A 114 3.25 1.90 -15.51
CA MET A 114 3.87 0.85 -14.69
C MET A 114 3.52 1.01 -13.22
N ALA A 115 3.57 2.22 -12.66
CA ALA A 115 3.24 2.43 -11.25
C ALA A 115 1.78 2.05 -10.94
N ALA A 116 0.85 2.41 -11.84
CA ALA A 116 -0.56 2.02 -11.74
C ALA A 116 -0.75 0.50 -11.89
N ALA A 117 0.02 -0.16 -12.75
CA ALA A 117 -0.01 -1.61 -12.91
C ALA A 117 0.49 -2.31 -11.63
N ARG A 118 1.65 -1.89 -11.09
CA ARG A 118 2.23 -2.48 -9.88
C ARG A 118 1.35 -2.33 -8.65
N ILE A 119 0.72 -1.17 -8.45
CA ILE A 119 -0.21 -1.00 -7.33
C ILE A 119 -1.46 -1.86 -7.53
N SER A 120 -1.94 -2.03 -8.77
CA SER A 120 -3.10 -2.90 -9.05
C SER A 120 -2.77 -4.38 -8.82
N GLU A 121 -1.58 -4.83 -9.21
CA GLU A 121 -1.08 -6.20 -8.93
C GLU A 121 -0.98 -6.44 -7.41
N HIS A 122 -0.47 -5.47 -6.66
CA HIS A 122 -0.43 -5.51 -5.20
C HIS A 122 -1.82 -5.64 -4.57
N LEU A 123 -2.79 -4.84 -5.06
CA LEU A 123 -4.18 -4.91 -4.62
C LEU A 123 -4.85 -6.24 -4.98
N GLN A 124 -4.51 -6.82 -6.12
CA GLN A 124 -5.02 -8.12 -6.55
C GLN A 124 -4.54 -9.22 -5.62
N LYS A 125 -3.26 -9.22 -5.26
CA LYS A 125 -2.74 -10.14 -4.24
C LYS A 125 -3.49 -9.98 -2.92
N ALA A 126 -3.66 -8.75 -2.45
CA ALA A 126 -4.40 -8.50 -1.22
C ALA A 126 -5.85 -9.00 -1.31
N ARG A 127 -6.51 -8.86 -2.46
CA ARG A 127 -7.85 -9.42 -2.70
C ARG A 127 -7.86 -10.94 -2.59
N ASP A 128 -6.89 -11.61 -3.20
CA ASP A 128 -6.83 -13.08 -3.24
C ASP A 128 -6.56 -13.66 -1.85
N ASP A 129 -5.67 -13.03 -1.08
CA ASP A 129 -5.38 -13.45 0.31
C ASP A 129 -6.61 -13.30 1.20
N LEU A 130 -7.38 -12.22 1.02
CA LEU A 130 -8.63 -12.00 1.75
C LEU A 130 -9.68 -13.06 1.43
N LEU A 131 -9.83 -13.42 0.16
CA LEU A 131 -10.76 -14.46 -0.26
C LEU A 131 -10.38 -15.84 0.32
N ARG A 132 -9.08 -16.16 0.36
CA ARG A 132 -8.58 -17.39 0.99
C ARG A 132 -8.89 -17.43 2.49
N ALA A 133 -8.62 -16.35 3.21
CA ALA A 133 -8.90 -16.25 4.65
C ALA A 133 -10.40 -16.38 4.96
N ASN A 134 -11.27 -15.86 4.10
CA ASN A 134 -12.73 -15.94 4.27
C ASN A 134 -13.34 -17.31 3.91
N SER A 135 -12.55 -18.19 3.28
CA SER A 135 -13.01 -19.51 2.79
C SER A 135 -12.56 -20.67 3.68
N GLY A 136 -11.82 -20.41 4.77
CA GLY A 136 -11.37 -21.38 5.76
C GLY A 136 -12.09 -21.18 7.10
#